data_AF-A0A0E3YG93-F1
#
_entry.id   AF-A0A0E3YG93-F1
#
_cell.length_a   1.000
_cell.length_b   1.000
_cell.length_c   1.000
_cell.angle_alpha   90.00
_cell.angle_beta   90.00
_cell.angle_gamma   90.00
#
_symmetry.space_group_name_H-M   'P 1'
#
loop_
_entity.id
_entity.type
_entity.pdbx_description
1 polymer ?
#
loop_
_entity_poly.entity_id
_entity_poly.type
_entity_poly.pdbx_seq_one_letter_code
_entity_poly.pdbx_strand_id
1 'polypeptide(L)'
;MTVEGGSAPQTAAANDPQAQLLKQGEYLARAADCAACHTAPKGKPFAGGLPIASPIGTIYSTNITPDKDTGIGNYSLEDFDKAVRHGIAKNGSTLYPAMPYTSYAKVRPADVKALYAYFMNGVQPVSQANKATDIPWPMSMRWPLSLWRKMFAPAVVADAASTDNDPISRGRYLVEGLAHCSACHTPRGFALQEKALTDDSTAFLSGGVVDNFLAKNLRGDVTDGLGNWSEGDITAFLKSGRNDHSAVFGGMTDVVQHSTQHMSDDDLAAIAKYLKTLKPVDPNAKALAYDDTAAKALRVGSDKSNGALTFLDNCAACHRSTGKGYTQTFPTLALSSTVNSVDPTSLIHIVLRGAEMPSTKSAPTHYAMPGFDDRLTDQDVADVLTFVRSSWGNKAPAVTAAQVAKVRKDVAAAPQPQR
;
A
#
# COMPACT_ATOMS: atom_id res chain seq x y z
N MET A 1 -6.01 -52.59 40.55
CA MET A 1 -6.19 -51.17 40.15
C MET A 1 -5.33 -50.94 38.92
N THR A 2 -5.88 -51.21 37.74
CA THR A 2 -5.26 -50.97 36.45
C THR A 2 -5.69 -49.59 35.97
N VAL A 3 -4.70 -48.78 35.58
CA VAL A 3 -4.88 -47.40 35.13
C VAL A 3 -5.13 -47.44 33.62
N GLU A 4 -6.33 -47.08 33.17
CA GLU A 4 -6.64 -46.89 31.75
C GLU A 4 -6.18 -45.49 31.31
N GLY A 5 -5.31 -45.46 30.30
CA GLY A 5 -4.89 -44.24 29.62
C GLY A 5 -5.93 -43.79 28.60
N GLY A 6 -6.50 -42.61 28.80
CA GLY A 6 -7.26 -41.89 27.80
C GLY A 6 -6.36 -40.92 27.03
N SER A 7 -5.93 -41.32 25.83
CA SER A 7 -5.29 -40.43 24.85
C SER A 7 -6.34 -39.47 24.26
N ALA A 8 -6.14 -38.16 24.46
CA ALA A 8 -6.98 -37.13 23.85
C ALA A 8 -6.77 -37.05 22.32
N PRO A 9 -7.83 -36.86 21.51
CA PRO A 9 -7.71 -36.76 20.06
C PRO A 9 -7.41 -35.31 19.65
N GLN A 10 -6.12 -34.96 19.51
CA GLN A 10 -5.69 -33.62 19.05
C GLN A 10 -5.22 -33.57 17.58
N THR A 11 -5.36 -34.66 16.82
CA THR A 11 -4.72 -34.79 15.49
C THR A 11 -5.69 -34.88 14.30
N ALA A 12 -6.99 -35.08 14.49
CA ALA A 12 -7.92 -35.30 13.37
C ALA A 12 -8.32 -34.01 12.61
N ALA A 13 -8.43 -32.87 13.31
CA ALA A 13 -8.88 -31.61 12.69
C ALA A 13 -7.83 -30.92 11.79
N ALA A 14 -6.54 -31.23 11.97
CA ALA A 14 -5.46 -30.61 11.19
C ALA A 14 -5.31 -31.20 9.76
N ASN A 15 -5.86 -32.40 9.52
CA ASN A 15 -5.74 -33.13 8.26
C ASN A 15 -7.02 -33.16 7.43
N ASP A 16 -8.07 -32.43 7.82
CA ASP A 16 -9.29 -32.29 7.00
C ASP A 16 -9.00 -31.42 5.76
N PRO A 17 -9.12 -31.95 4.53
CA PRO A 17 -8.90 -31.20 3.30
C PRO A 17 -9.78 -29.95 3.17
N GLN A 18 -11.01 -29.99 3.71
CA GLN A 18 -11.92 -28.83 3.66
C GLN A 18 -11.45 -27.73 4.62
N ALA A 19 -11.11 -28.08 5.86
CA ALA A 19 -10.53 -27.14 6.81
C ALA A 19 -9.22 -26.50 6.29
N GLN A 20 -8.36 -27.28 5.63
CA GLN A 20 -7.14 -26.76 5.01
C GLN A 20 -7.44 -25.77 3.87
N LEU A 21 -8.43 -26.08 3.02
CA LEU A 21 -8.85 -25.19 1.94
C LEU A 21 -9.41 -23.86 2.47
N LEU A 22 -10.20 -23.90 3.55
CA LEU A 22 -10.73 -22.69 4.19
C LEU A 22 -9.61 -21.85 4.81
N LYS A 23 -8.65 -22.49 5.49
CA LYS A 23 -7.49 -21.80 6.07
C LYS A 23 -6.61 -21.17 4.99
N GLN A 24 -6.41 -21.86 3.88
CA GLN A 24 -5.70 -21.30 2.72
C GLN A 24 -6.47 -20.11 2.14
N GLY A 25 -7.79 -20.21 1.98
CA GLY A 25 -8.63 -19.12 1.51
C GLY A 25 -8.60 -17.91 2.42
N GLU A 26 -8.63 -18.11 3.74
CA GLU A 26 -8.49 -17.02 4.73
C GLU A 26 -7.13 -16.33 4.60
N TYR A 27 -6.05 -17.11 4.49
CA TYR A 27 -4.70 -16.60 4.31
C TYR A 27 -4.59 -15.75 3.04
N LEU A 28 -5.08 -16.27 1.92
CA LEU A 28 -5.07 -15.59 0.63
C LEU A 28 -5.92 -14.32 0.66
N ALA A 29 -7.07 -14.33 1.34
CA ALA A 29 -7.94 -13.15 1.47
C ALA A 29 -7.27 -12.02 2.25
N ARG A 30 -6.44 -12.37 3.26
CA ARG A 30 -5.60 -11.40 3.97
C ARG A 30 -4.47 -10.90 3.08
N ALA A 31 -3.68 -11.80 2.48
CA ALA A 31 -2.56 -11.43 1.62
C ALA A 31 -3.01 -10.58 0.39
N ALA A 32 -4.22 -10.82 -0.11
CA ALA A 32 -4.82 -10.05 -1.20
C ALA A 32 -5.45 -8.72 -0.78
N ASP A 33 -5.42 -8.41 0.52
CA ASP A 33 -5.96 -7.21 1.12
C ASP A 33 -7.48 -7.02 0.90
N CYS A 34 -8.22 -8.13 0.79
CA CYS A 34 -9.67 -8.07 0.54
C CYS A 34 -10.41 -7.29 1.63
N ALA A 35 -9.96 -7.42 2.88
CA ALA A 35 -10.59 -6.78 4.03
C ALA A 35 -10.41 -5.25 4.03
N ALA A 36 -9.24 -4.73 3.63
CA ALA A 36 -9.01 -3.29 3.56
C ALA A 36 -9.98 -2.61 2.60
N CYS A 37 -10.22 -3.22 1.43
CA CYS A 37 -11.12 -2.65 0.43
C CYS A 37 -12.60 -2.93 0.72
N HIS A 38 -12.95 -4.12 1.19
CA HIS A 38 -14.36 -4.55 1.35
C HIS A 38 -14.90 -4.35 2.77
N THR A 39 -14.25 -3.55 3.62
CA THR A 39 -14.75 -3.22 4.96
C THR A 39 -14.79 -1.71 5.15
N ALA A 40 -15.98 -1.13 5.32
CA ALA A 40 -16.09 0.29 5.66
C ALA A 40 -15.51 0.58 7.07
N PRO A 41 -15.07 1.81 7.37
CA PRO A 41 -14.68 2.20 8.71
C PRO A 41 -15.80 1.93 9.71
N LYS A 42 -15.50 1.18 10.80
CA LYS A 42 -16.47 0.70 11.80
C LYS A 42 -17.57 -0.22 11.24
N GLY A 43 -17.44 -0.67 9.99
CA GLY A 43 -18.34 -1.60 9.33
C GLY A 43 -18.07 -3.05 9.73
N LYS A 44 -18.96 -3.95 9.31
CA LYS A 44 -18.74 -5.39 9.46
C LYS A 44 -17.73 -5.88 8.41
N PRO A 45 -16.86 -6.85 8.74
CA PRO A 45 -15.88 -7.38 7.80
C PRO A 45 -16.52 -7.80 6.48
N PHE A 46 -15.91 -7.38 5.36
CA PHE A 46 -16.31 -7.75 3.99
C PHE A 46 -17.70 -7.26 3.53
N ALA A 47 -18.42 -6.46 4.32
CA ALA A 47 -19.76 -5.98 4.00
C ALA A 47 -19.79 -4.80 3.01
N GLY A 48 -18.64 -4.38 2.49
CA GLY A 48 -18.51 -3.28 1.54
C GLY A 48 -18.73 -1.91 2.17
N GLY A 49 -18.92 -0.90 1.30
CA GLY A 49 -19.24 0.47 1.67
C GLY A 49 -18.03 1.38 1.89
N LEU A 50 -16.81 0.93 1.63
CA LEU A 50 -15.63 1.79 1.66
C LEU A 50 -15.68 2.77 0.48
N PRO A 51 -15.60 4.09 0.73
CA PRO A 51 -15.45 5.08 -0.35
C PRO A 51 -14.03 5.04 -0.92
N ILE A 52 -13.93 4.92 -2.22
CA ILE A 52 -12.69 5.01 -2.99
C ILE A 52 -12.81 6.24 -3.88
N ALA A 53 -12.03 7.27 -3.57
CA ALA A 53 -12.01 8.49 -4.35
C ALA A 53 -11.45 8.20 -5.74
N SER A 54 -12.04 8.80 -6.77
CA SER A 54 -11.49 8.77 -8.12
C SER A 54 -11.67 10.12 -8.80
N PRO A 55 -10.88 10.44 -9.84
CA PRO A 55 -11.01 11.70 -10.58
C PRO A 55 -12.40 11.93 -11.20
N ILE A 56 -13.21 10.89 -11.34
CA ILE A 56 -14.54 10.92 -11.97
C ILE A 56 -15.70 10.77 -10.97
N GLY A 57 -15.41 10.71 -9.66
CA GLY A 57 -16.39 10.53 -8.60
C GLY A 57 -16.05 9.36 -7.66
N THR A 58 -16.78 9.22 -6.57
CA THR A 58 -16.52 8.19 -5.56
C THR A 58 -17.09 6.84 -5.97
N ILE A 59 -16.25 5.80 -5.90
CA ILE A 59 -16.64 4.40 -6.05
C ILE A 59 -16.83 3.82 -4.65
N TYR A 60 -17.83 2.94 -4.45
CA TYR A 60 -18.00 2.24 -3.18
C TYR A 60 -17.74 0.75 -3.36
N SER A 61 -16.99 0.16 -2.43
CA SER A 61 -16.75 -1.28 -2.44
C SER A 61 -18.04 -2.06 -2.16
N THR A 62 -18.13 -3.26 -2.71
CA THR A 62 -19.33 -4.10 -2.59
C THR A 62 -19.24 -5.06 -1.41
N ASN A 63 -20.39 -5.51 -0.92
CA ASN A 63 -20.52 -6.61 0.02
C ASN A 63 -20.12 -7.92 -0.66
N ILE A 64 -19.09 -8.59 -0.12
CA ILE A 64 -18.59 -9.89 -0.61
C ILE A 64 -18.78 -11.01 0.41
N THR A 65 -19.66 -10.80 1.40
CA THR A 65 -20.08 -11.87 2.33
C THR A 65 -21.00 -12.87 1.62
N PRO A 66 -21.22 -14.09 2.16
CA PRO A 66 -22.10 -15.09 1.54
C PRO A 66 -23.60 -14.79 1.70
N ASP A 67 -23.97 -13.56 2.05
CA ASP A 67 -25.36 -13.11 2.05
C ASP A 67 -25.95 -13.24 0.63
N LYS A 68 -27.14 -13.84 0.52
CA LYS A 68 -27.74 -14.17 -0.79
C LYS A 68 -28.36 -12.95 -1.48
N ASP A 69 -28.84 -11.99 -0.71
CA ASP A 69 -29.60 -10.86 -1.24
C ASP A 69 -28.72 -9.67 -1.59
N THR A 70 -27.70 -9.43 -0.77
CA THR A 70 -26.85 -8.23 -0.85
C THR A 70 -25.37 -8.53 -1.07
N GLY A 71 -24.93 -9.77 -0.82
CA GLY A 71 -23.56 -10.24 -0.98
C GLY A 71 -23.37 -11.15 -2.21
N ILE A 72 -22.38 -12.04 -2.13
CA ILE A 72 -22.04 -13.01 -3.18
C ILE A 72 -22.66 -14.38 -2.95
N GLY A 73 -23.62 -14.53 -2.03
CA GLY A 73 -24.20 -15.82 -1.64
C GLY A 73 -24.82 -16.65 -2.77
N ASN A 74 -25.13 -16.00 -3.90
CA ASN A 74 -25.67 -16.64 -5.10
C ASN A 74 -24.62 -16.80 -6.23
N TYR A 75 -23.36 -16.44 -6.01
CA TYR A 75 -22.29 -16.63 -7.01
C TYR A 75 -21.95 -18.11 -7.07
N SER A 76 -21.71 -18.63 -8.27
CA SER A 76 -20.95 -19.87 -8.44
C SER A 76 -19.44 -19.60 -8.33
N LEU A 77 -18.63 -20.66 -8.25
CA LEU A 77 -17.17 -20.52 -8.36
C LEU A 77 -16.77 -19.84 -9.68
N GLU A 78 -17.46 -20.14 -10.78
CA GLU A 78 -17.21 -19.53 -12.08
C GLU A 78 -17.55 -18.03 -12.09
N ASP A 79 -18.65 -17.63 -11.46
CA ASP A 79 -19.01 -16.21 -11.32
C ASP A 79 -18.00 -15.46 -10.46
N PHE A 80 -17.53 -16.08 -9.38
CA PHE A 80 -16.50 -15.53 -8.51
C PHE A 80 -15.18 -15.36 -9.25
N ASP A 81 -14.77 -16.38 -10.01
CA ASP A 81 -13.57 -16.36 -10.85
C ASP A 81 -13.62 -15.24 -11.91
N LYS A 82 -14.77 -15.12 -12.60
CA LYS A 82 -15.05 -14.03 -13.54
C LYS A 82 -14.95 -12.65 -12.87
N ALA A 83 -15.46 -12.50 -11.66
CA ALA A 83 -15.38 -11.23 -10.94
C ALA A 83 -13.93 -10.90 -10.54
N VAL A 84 -13.23 -11.85 -9.93
CA VAL A 84 -11.89 -11.64 -9.34
C VAL A 84 -10.81 -11.51 -10.41
N ARG A 85 -10.71 -12.46 -11.34
CA ARG A 85 -9.60 -12.51 -12.31
C ARG A 85 -9.92 -11.84 -13.64
N HIS A 86 -11.20 -11.81 -14.03
CA HIS A 86 -11.62 -11.23 -15.31
C HIS A 86 -12.29 -9.87 -15.18
N GLY A 87 -12.57 -9.36 -13.98
CA GLY A 87 -13.25 -8.08 -13.82
C GLY A 87 -14.66 -8.07 -14.42
N ILE A 88 -15.38 -9.21 -14.40
CA ILE A 88 -16.75 -9.36 -14.91
C ILE A 88 -17.67 -9.69 -13.73
N ALA A 89 -18.57 -8.77 -13.38
CA ALA A 89 -19.58 -9.03 -12.36
C ALA A 89 -20.57 -10.11 -12.82
N LYS A 90 -21.33 -10.72 -11.88
CA LYS A 90 -22.34 -11.74 -12.17
C LYS A 90 -23.39 -11.30 -13.20
N ASN A 91 -23.73 -10.00 -13.24
CA ASN A 91 -24.65 -9.44 -14.23
C ASN A 91 -24.01 -9.18 -15.61
N GLY A 92 -22.76 -9.61 -15.83
CA GLY A 92 -22.00 -9.42 -17.08
C GLY A 92 -21.34 -8.05 -17.24
N SER A 93 -21.60 -7.10 -16.34
CA SER A 93 -20.98 -5.78 -16.40
C SER A 93 -19.50 -5.83 -16.01
N THR A 94 -18.70 -4.93 -16.59
CA THR A 94 -17.29 -4.79 -16.24
C THR A 94 -17.16 -4.06 -14.90
N LEU A 95 -16.33 -4.60 -14.02
CA LEU A 95 -15.96 -3.95 -12.76
C LEU A 95 -15.11 -2.70 -13.04
N TYR A 96 -15.18 -1.73 -12.13
CA TYR A 96 -14.23 -0.61 -12.19
C TYR A 96 -12.81 -1.14 -11.94
N PRO A 97 -11.78 -0.62 -12.64
CA PRO A 97 -10.38 -0.99 -12.41
C PRO A 97 -9.83 -0.65 -11.01
N ALA A 98 -10.66 -0.07 -10.14
CA ALA A 98 -10.39 0.02 -8.70
C ALA A 98 -10.31 -1.36 -8.03
N MET A 99 -11.05 -2.35 -8.54
CA MET A 99 -10.81 -3.75 -8.21
C MET A 99 -9.58 -4.23 -9.00
N PRO A 100 -8.51 -4.75 -8.37
CA PRO A 100 -7.24 -5.03 -9.04
C PRO A 100 -7.27 -6.35 -9.84
N TYR A 101 -8.31 -6.54 -10.66
CA TYR A 101 -8.46 -7.75 -11.49
C TYR A 101 -7.33 -7.89 -12.53
N THR A 102 -6.65 -6.80 -12.89
CA THR A 102 -5.47 -6.82 -13.77
C THR A 102 -4.31 -7.57 -13.12
N SER A 103 -4.08 -7.37 -11.83
CA SER A 103 -3.11 -8.13 -11.02
C SER A 103 -3.66 -9.54 -10.72
N TYR A 104 -4.92 -9.66 -10.31
CA TYR A 104 -5.53 -10.96 -9.99
C TYR A 104 -5.62 -11.93 -11.17
N ALA A 105 -5.49 -11.46 -12.42
CA ALA A 105 -5.30 -12.34 -13.58
C ALA A 105 -4.11 -13.32 -13.42
N LYS A 106 -3.13 -13.00 -12.56
CA LYS A 106 -2.00 -13.89 -12.21
C LYS A 106 -2.31 -14.90 -11.10
N VAL A 107 -3.43 -14.75 -10.40
CA VAL A 107 -3.83 -15.64 -9.30
C VAL A 107 -4.22 -17.01 -9.88
N ARG A 108 -3.72 -18.07 -9.24
CA ARG A 108 -3.93 -19.45 -9.69
C ARG A 108 -5.41 -19.85 -9.52
N PRO A 109 -6.00 -20.65 -10.42
CA PRO A 109 -7.36 -21.15 -10.24
C PRO A 109 -7.59 -21.89 -8.91
N ALA A 110 -6.60 -22.63 -8.44
CA ALA A 110 -6.66 -23.31 -7.13
C ALA A 110 -6.77 -22.33 -5.95
N ASP A 111 -6.07 -21.20 -6.01
CA ASP A 111 -6.13 -20.14 -4.99
C ASP A 111 -7.46 -19.37 -5.06
N VAL A 112 -8.01 -19.15 -6.27
CA VAL A 112 -9.38 -18.61 -6.42
C VAL A 112 -10.41 -19.54 -5.81
N LYS A 113 -10.27 -20.86 -6.01
CA LYS A 113 -11.14 -21.85 -5.38
C LYS A 113 -11.05 -21.82 -3.86
N ALA A 114 -9.85 -21.66 -3.30
CA ALA A 114 -9.66 -21.52 -1.86
C ALA A 114 -10.31 -20.24 -1.32
N LEU A 115 -10.10 -19.09 -1.99
CA LEU A 115 -10.75 -17.82 -1.68
C LEU A 115 -12.28 -17.97 -1.69
N TYR A 116 -12.84 -18.54 -2.76
CA TYR A 116 -14.28 -18.78 -2.86
C TYR A 116 -14.79 -19.66 -1.73
N ALA A 117 -14.09 -20.77 -1.41
CA ALA A 117 -14.47 -21.63 -0.30
C ALA A 117 -14.51 -20.86 1.04
N TYR A 118 -13.51 -20.03 1.31
CA TYR A 118 -13.44 -19.19 2.51
C TYR A 118 -14.58 -18.16 2.55
N PHE A 119 -14.86 -17.43 1.47
CA PHE A 119 -15.97 -16.48 1.47
C PHE A 119 -17.33 -17.16 1.63
N MET A 120 -17.52 -18.34 1.03
CA MET A 120 -18.80 -19.03 1.08
C MET A 120 -19.07 -19.78 2.38
N ASN A 121 -18.02 -20.19 3.10
CA ASN A 121 -18.17 -21.08 4.27
C ASN A 121 -17.42 -20.61 5.53
N GLY A 122 -16.44 -19.72 5.39
CA GLY A 122 -15.65 -19.17 6.51
C GLY A 122 -16.06 -17.76 6.93
N VAL A 123 -16.69 -16.98 6.04
CA VAL A 123 -17.16 -15.61 6.33
C VAL A 123 -18.60 -15.62 6.80
N GLN A 124 -18.91 -14.81 7.82
CA GLN A 124 -20.27 -14.63 8.30
C GLN A 124 -21.10 -13.79 7.32
N PRO A 125 -22.34 -14.20 6.98
CA PRO A 125 -23.19 -13.42 6.10
C PRO A 125 -23.59 -12.10 6.76
N VAL A 126 -23.54 -11.02 5.99
CA VAL A 126 -24.01 -9.70 6.43
C VAL A 126 -24.99 -9.17 5.39
N SER A 127 -26.24 -8.98 5.79
CA SER A 127 -27.23 -8.30 4.96
C SER A 127 -26.95 -6.79 5.00
N GLN A 128 -26.30 -6.29 3.95
CA GLN A 128 -25.95 -4.88 3.76
C GLN A 128 -25.96 -4.55 2.28
N ALA A 129 -26.93 -3.75 1.84
CA ALA A 129 -27.07 -3.35 0.45
C ALA A 129 -25.88 -2.51 -0.02
N ASN A 130 -25.45 -2.76 -1.26
CA ASN A 130 -24.38 -1.99 -1.89
C ASN A 130 -24.81 -0.54 -2.15
N LYS A 131 -23.90 0.40 -1.88
CA LYS A 131 -24.10 1.80 -2.24
C LYS A 131 -23.76 2.02 -3.72
N ALA A 132 -24.59 2.77 -4.44
CA ALA A 132 -24.29 3.20 -5.80
C ALA A 132 -23.09 4.16 -5.84
N THR A 133 -22.39 4.23 -6.97
CA THR A 133 -21.29 5.19 -7.14
C THR A 133 -21.82 6.62 -7.25
N ASP A 134 -21.00 7.59 -6.84
CA ASP A 134 -21.29 9.02 -7.00
C ASP A 134 -20.77 9.55 -8.35
N ILE A 135 -20.55 8.66 -9.32
CA ILE A 135 -20.07 9.01 -10.67
C ILE A 135 -21.26 9.48 -11.49
N PRO A 136 -21.29 10.73 -11.98
CA PRO A 136 -22.43 11.25 -12.72
C PRO A 136 -22.52 10.59 -14.11
N TRP A 137 -23.75 10.49 -14.63
CA TRP A 137 -23.97 10.12 -16.01
C TRP A 137 -23.38 11.20 -16.95
N PRO A 138 -22.72 10.86 -18.07
CA PRO A 138 -22.57 9.53 -18.67
C PRO A 138 -21.34 8.73 -18.21
N MET A 139 -20.50 9.27 -17.32
CA MET A 139 -19.25 8.60 -16.88
C MET A 139 -19.49 7.31 -16.08
N SER A 140 -20.70 7.11 -15.55
CA SER A 140 -21.10 5.88 -14.85
C SER A 140 -21.46 4.72 -15.77
N MET A 141 -21.50 4.90 -17.10
CA MET A 141 -21.75 3.82 -18.05
C MET A 141 -20.70 2.70 -17.92
N ARG A 142 -21.15 1.44 -17.83
CA ARG A 142 -20.24 0.28 -17.68
C ARG A 142 -19.69 -0.27 -19.00
N TRP A 143 -20.35 -0.01 -20.13
CA TRP A 143 -19.92 -0.57 -21.42
C TRP A 143 -18.55 -0.05 -21.92
N PRO A 144 -18.13 1.23 -21.70
CA PRO A 144 -16.80 1.68 -22.11
C PRO A 144 -15.69 0.95 -21.34
N LEU A 145 -15.96 0.56 -20.08
CA LEU A 145 -15.02 -0.23 -19.28
C LEU A 145 -14.80 -1.62 -19.87
N SER A 146 -15.77 -2.17 -20.62
CA SER A 146 -15.56 -3.44 -21.35
C SER A 146 -14.50 -3.29 -22.44
N LEU A 147 -14.46 -2.16 -23.14
CA LEU A 147 -13.42 -1.84 -24.12
C LEU A 147 -12.07 -1.62 -23.43
N TRP A 148 -12.06 -0.85 -22.34
CA TRP A 148 -10.88 -0.62 -21.51
C TRP A 148 -10.28 -1.95 -21.04
N ARG A 149 -11.11 -2.85 -20.47
CA ARG A 149 -10.67 -4.17 -20.01
C ARG A 149 -10.08 -4.98 -21.16
N LYS A 150 -10.73 -5.02 -22.33
CA LYS A 150 -10.22 -5.76 -23.49
C LYS A 150 -8.84 -5.25 -23.95
N MET A 151 -8.57 -3.95 -23.78
CA MET A 151 -7.32 -3.32 -24.20
C MET A 151 -6.19 -3.50 -23.19
N PHE A 152 -6.50 -3.46 -21.88
CA PHE A 152 -5.48 -3.32 -20.83
C PHE A 152 -5.43 -4.46 -19.81
N ALA A 153 -6.47 -5.30 -19.70
CA ALA A 153 -6.41 -6.45 -18.80
C ALA A 153 -5.61 -7.59 -19.44
N PRO A 154 -4.62 -8.17 -18.72
CA PRO A 154 -3.88 -9.30 -19.24
C PRO A 154 -4.77 -10.55 -19.30
N ALA A 155 -4.35 -11.53 -20.09
CA ALA A 155 -4.96 -12.85 -20.05
C ALA A 155 -4.78 -13.48 -18.67
N VAL A 156 -5.84 -14.14 -18.18
CA VAL A 156 -5.76 -14.87 -16.92
C VAL A 156 -4.88 -16.12 -17.08
N VAL A 157 -4.14 -16.48 -16.04
CA VAL A 157 -3.35 -17.72 -16.06
C VAL A 157 -4.30 -18.93 -16.04
N ALA A 158 -4.10 -19.84 -17.00
CA ALA A 158 -4.89 -21.07 -17.11
C ALA A 158 -4.37 -22.16 -16.15
N ASP A 159 -3.04 -22.31 -16.12
CA ASP A 159 -2.31 -23.21 -15.24
C ASP A 159 -1.07 -22.47 -14.74
N ALA A 160 -0.87 -22.45 -13.43
CA ALA A 160 0.38 -22.01 -12.85
C ALA A 160 0.87 -23.11 -11.91
N ALA A 161 2.03 -23.68 -12.25
CA ALA A 161 2.73 -24.60 -11.38
C ALA A 161 2.91 -23.96 -9.98
N SER A 162 2.97 -24.79 -8.95
CA SER A 162 3.29 -24.28 -7.61
C SER A 162 4.59 -23.50 -7.67
N THR A 163 4.53 -22.23 -7.23
CA THR A 163 5.70 -21.37 -7.05
C THR A 163 6.31 -21.57 -5.67
N ASP A 164 5.76 -22.46 -4.85
CA ASP A 164 6.07 -22.56 -3.42
C ASP A 164 7.49 -23.12 -3.17
N ASN A 165 8.10 -23.77 -4.17
CA ASN A 165 9.45 -24.35 -4.08
C ASN A 165 10.58 -23.38 -4.51
N ASP A 166 10.26 -22.23 -5.11
CA ASP A 166 11.24 -21.21 -5.48
C ASP A 166 10.84 -19.87 -4.85
N PRO A 167 11.59 -19.36 -3.85
CA PRO A 167 11.29 -18.10 -3.18
C PRO A 167 11.15 -16.90 -4.13
N ILE A 168 11.89 -16.85 -5.25
CA ILE A 168 11.79 -15.72 -6.19
C ILE A 168 10.48 -15.82 -6.99
N SER A 169 10.14 -17.00 -7.51
CA SER A 169 8.86 -17.23 -8.18
C SER A 169 7.67 -17.03 -7.23
N ARG A 170 7.80 -17.40 -5.96
CA ARG A 170 6.80 -17.14 -4.93
C ARG A 170 6.63 -15.64 -4.67
N GLY A 171 7.74 -14.92 -4.52
CA GLY A 171 7.75 -13.47 -4.36
C GLY A 171 7.11 -12.76 -5.55
N ARG A 172 7.47 -13.16 -6.77
CA ARG A 172 6.86 -12.65 -8.01
C ARG A 172 5.34 -12.84 -8.02
N TYR A 173 4.88 -14.06 -7.70
CA TYR A 173 3.46 -14.37 -7.63
C TYR A 173 2.69 -13.47 -6.66
N LEU A 174 3.26 -13.24 -5.47
CA LEU A 174 2.66 -12.38 -4.47
C LEU A 174 2.66 -10.91 -4.93
N VAL A 175 3.78 -10.40 -5.43
CA VAL A 175 3.93 -8.99 -5.81
C VAL A 175 3.13 -8.62 -7.06
N GLU A 176 3.19 -9.42 -8.13
CA GLU A 176 2.49 -9.16 -9.40
C GLU A 176 0.99 -9.51 -9.33
N GLY A 177 0.66 -10.49 -8.51
CA GLY A 177 -0.68 -11.07 -8.44
C GLY A 177 -1.42 -10.67 -7.18
N LEU A 178 -1.26 -11.49 -6.14
CA LEU A 178 -2.15 -11.50 -4.98
C LEU A 178 -2.09 -10.19 -4.19
N ALA A 179 -0.89 -9.69 -3.86
CA ALA A 179 -0.68 -8.44 -3.12
C ALA A 179 -0.69 -7.18 -4.02
N HIS A 180 -0.83 -7.35 -5.34
CA HIS A 180 -1.09 -6.29 -6.33
C HIS A 180 -0.23 -5.01 -6.17
N CYS A 181 1.05 -5.15 -5.83
CA CYS A 181 1.89 -4.00 -5.47
C CYS A 181 1.97 -2.94 -6.58
N SER A 182 1.86 -3.36 -7.85
CA SER A 182 1.86 -2.48 -9.02
C SER A 182 0.66 -1.53 -9.06
N ALA A 183 -0.45 -1.89 -8.42
CA ALA A 183 -1.63 -1.04 -8.35
C ALA A 183 -1.33 0.33 -7.71
N CYS A 184 -0.36 0.40 -6.80
CA CYS A 184 0.11 1.67 -6.25
C CYS A 184 1.48 2.08 -6.77
N HIS A 185 2.40 1.13 -6.90
CA HIS A 185 3.82 1.42 -7.14
C HIS A 185 4.19 1.49 -8.62
N THR A 186 3.26 1.36 -9.57
CA THR A 186 3.51 1.55 -11.00
C THR A 186 2.85 2.83 -11.50
N PRO A 187 3.51 3.66 -12.32
CA PRO A 187 2.92 4.87 -12.88
C PRO A 187 1.74 4.54 -13.80
N ARG A 188 0.77 5.45 -13.83
CA ARG A 188 -0.43 5.33 -14.67
C ARG A 188 -0.23 5.94 -16.06
N GLY A 189 -0.85 5.33 -17.07
CA GLY A 189 -0.88 5.81 -18.45
C GLY A 189 -2.04 6.79 -18.72
N PHE A 190 -2.20 7.18 -19.99
CA PHE A 190 -3.21 8.17 -20.41
C PHE A 190 -4.66 7.73 -20.14
N ALA A 191 -4.93 6.42 -20.05
CA ALA A 191 -6.24 5.85 -19.76
C ALA A 191 -6.33 5.33 -18.32
N LEU A 192 -5.46 5.82 -17.41
CA LEU A 192 -5.35 5.41 -16.01
C LEU A 192 -4.95 3.94 -15.79
N GLN A 193 -4.56 3.21 -16.84
CA GLN A 193 -3.99 1.87 -16.75
C GLN A 193 -2.59 1.89 -16.14
N GLU A 194 -2.18 0.81 -15.49
CA GLU A 194 -0.77 0.61 -15.13
C GLU A 194 0.09 0.55 -16.39
N LYS A 195 1.21 1.28 -16.41
CA LYS A 195 2.12 1.26 -17.56
C LYS A 195 2.86 -0.08 -17.71
N ALA A 196 2.94 -0.87 -16.65
CA ALA A 196 3.53 -2.21 -16.65
C ALA A 196 2.93 -3.06 -15.52
N LEU A 197 2.69 -4.34 -15.79
CA LEU A 197 2.13 -5.31 -14.83
C LEU A 197 3.16 -6.35 -14.39
N THR A 198 4.34 -6.35 -14.99
CA THR A 198 5.40 -7.36 -14.83
C THR A 198 6.78 -6.72 -14.89
N ASP A 199 7.81 -7.44 -14.48
CA ASP A 199 9.21 -6.97 -14.42
C ASP A 199 9.93 -6.84 -15.78
N ASP A 200 9.22 -6.98 -16.90
CA ASP A 200 9.71 -6.79 -18.28
C ASP A 200 9.97 -5.32 -18.63
N SER A 201 9.47 -4.39 -17.82
CA SER A 201 9.66 -2.95 -17.96
C SER A 201 10.22 -2.32 -16.69
N THR A 202 11.07 -1.31 -16.84
CA THR A 202 11.52 -0.49 -15.71
C THR A 202 10.41 0.38 -15.14
N ALA A 203 9.28 0.56 -15.84
CA ALA A 203 8.11 1.23 -15.29
C ALA A 203 7.42 0.42 -14.19
N PHE A 204 7.54 -0.90 -14.20
CA PHE A 204 6.94 -1.74 -13.17
C PHE A 204 7.59 -1.43 -11.81
N LEU A 205 6.77 -1.07 -10.84
CA LEU A 205 7.18 -0.71 -9.47
C LEU A 205 8.15 0.48 -9.36
N SER A 206 8.20 1.37 -10.37
CA SER A 206 9.04 2.57 -10.36
C SER A 206 8.50 3.75 -9.55
N GLY A 207 7.39 3.56 -8.85
CA GLY A 207 6.64 4.59 -8.13
C GLY A 207 5.46 5.16 -8.94
N GLY A 208 4.48 5.69 -8.22
CA GLY A 208 3.26 6.25 -8.79
C GLY A 208 2.50 7.08 -7.76
N VAL A 209 1.71 8.05 -8.21
CA VAL A 209 0.86 8.84 -7.29
C VAL A 209 -0.52 8.20 -7.20
N VAL A 210 -0.92 7.84 -5.97
CA VAL A 210 -2.24 7.29 -5.63
C VAL A 210 -2.73 8.00 -4.36
N ASP A 211 -3.99 8.46 -4.36
CA ASP A 211 -4.62 9.14 -3.22
C ASP A 211 -3.79 10.30 -2.65
N ASN A 212 -3.18 11.10 -3.52
CA ASN A 212 -2.28 12.22 -3.15
C ASN A 212 -1.09 11.79 -2.27
N PHE A 213 -0.64 10.54 -2.43
CA PHE A 213 0.65 10.05 -1.97
C PHE A 213 1.44 9.53 -3.16
N LEU A 214 2.72 9.87 -3.20
CA LEU A 214 3.68 9.14 -4.01
C LEU A 214 3.96 7.78 -3.34
N ALA A 215 3.42 6.72 -3.93
CA ALA A 215 3.88 5.37 -3.68
C ALA A 215 5.31 5.25 -4.18
N LYS A 216 6.20 4.85 -3.28
CA LYS A 216 7.66 4.86 -3.47
C LYS A 216 8.11 3.99 -4.64
N ASN A 217 9.21 4.32 -5.28
CA ASN A 217 9.94 3.36 -6.12
C ASN A 217 10.36 2.12 -5.29
N LEU A 218 9.99 0.91 -5.74
CA LEU A 218 10.37 -0.35 -5.08
C LEU A 218 11.54 -1.06 -5.77
N ARG A 219 12.10 -0.49 -6.84
CA ARG A 219 13.22 -1.07 -7.59
C ARG A 219 14.55 -0.83 -6.89
N GLY A 220 15.62 -1.41 -7.42
CA GLY A 220 16.98 -1.33 -6.88
C GLY A 220 17.66 0.05 -6.92
N ASP A 221 16.94 1.14 -7.16
CA ASP A 221 17.50 2.49 -7.16
C ASP A 221 18.02 2.87 -5.77
N VAL A 222 19.21 3.49 -5.74
CA VAL A 222 19.94 3.84 -4.50
C VAL A 222 19.56 5.20 -3.93
N THR A 223 18.82 6.03 -4.67
CA THR A 223 18.43 7.38 -4.26
C THR A 223 17.01 7.42 -3.71
N ASP A 224 16.05 6.86 -4.45
CA ASP A 224 14.62 6.90 -4.11
C ASP A 224 13.97 5.50 -4.02
N GLY A 225 14.72 4.43 -4.33
CA GLY A 225 14.27 3.05 -4.34
C GLY A 225 14.62 2.23 -3.09
N LEU A 226 14.74 0.91 -3.28
CA LEU A 226 15.13 -0.10 -2.28
C LEU A 226 16.59 -0.58 -2.47
N GLY A 227 17.40 0.12 -3.26
CA GLY A 227 18.80 -0.24 -3.50
C GLY A 227 19.60 -0.41 -2.20
N ASN A 228 19.42 0.52 -1.26
CA ASN A 228 20.12 0.55 0.03
C ASN A 228 19.43 -0.28 1.14
N TRP A 229 18.28 -0.90 0.85
CA TRP A 229 17.57 -1.74 1.81
C TRP A 229 18.04 -3.18 1.69
N SER A 230 18.28 -3.84 2.81
CA SER A 230 18.48 -5.29 2.85
C SER A 230 17.15 -6.03 2.67
N GLU A 231 17.19 -7.33 2.37
CA GLU A 231 15.99 -8.17 2.39
C GLU A 231 15.32 -8.15 3.77
N GLY A 232 16.12 -8.13 4.84
CA GLY A 232 15.62 -8.02 6.21
C GLY A 232 14.88 -6.71 6.49
N ASP A 233 15.36 -5.59 5.94
CA ASP A 233 14.70 -4.29 6.06
C ASP A 233 13.32 -4.30 5.41
N ILE A 234 13.21 -4.92 4.23
CA ILE A 234 11.94 -5.05 3.50
C ILE A 234 10.97 -5.94 4.28
N THR A 235 11.43 -7.11 4.75
CA THR A 235 10.62 -8.01 5.57
C THR A 235 10.13 -7.34 6.85
N ALA A 236 11.01 -6.65 7.58
CA ALA A 236 10.66 -5.93 8.80
C ALA A 236 9.61 -4.84 8.55
N PHE A 237 9.75 -4.09 7.45
CA PHE A 237 8.79 -3.07 7.05
C PHE A 237 7.42 -3.66 6.72
N LEU A 238 7.35 -4.72 5.91
CA LEU A 238 6.08 -5.37 5.56
C LEU A 238 5.41 -6.04 6.78
N LYS A 239 6.20 -6.51 7.75
CA LYS A 239 5.69 -7.17 8.97
C LYS A 239 5.16 -6.20 10.03
N SER A 240 5.77 -5.01 10.14
CA SER A 240 5.54 -4.10 11.28
C SER A 240 5.11 -2.69 10.90
N GLY A 241 5.24 -2.33 9.63
CA GLY A 241 5.02 -0.98 9.09
C GLY A 241 6.18 -0.02 9.33
N ARG A 242 7.31 -0.48 9.88
CA ARG A 242 8.46 0.39 10.17
C ARG A 242 9.78 -0.37 10.21
N ASN A 243 10.87 0.33 9.91
CA ASN A 243 12.23 -0.16 10.08
C ASN A 243 13.18 1.03 10.36
N ASP A 244 14.48 0.82 10.22
CA ASP A 244 15.48 1.87 10.47
C ASP A 244 15.50 2.96 9.38
N HIS A 245 14.92 2.67 8.20
CA HIS A 245 14.93 3.56 7.04
C HIS A 245 13.63 4.37 6.91
N SER A 246 12.48 3.79 7.25
CA SER A 246 11.17 4.44 7.03
C SER A 246 10.07 3.86 7.90
N ALA A 247 8.98 4.60 7.98
CA ALA A 247 7.67 4.16 8.44
C ALA A 247 6.67 4.16 7.26
N VAL A 248 5.60 3.37 7.37
CA VAL A 248 4.46 3.43 6.45
C VAL A 248 3.69 4.73 6.63
N PHE A 249 3.02 5.15 5.55
CA PHE A 249 2.10 6.27 5.49
C PHE A 249 1.14 6.04 4.32
N GLY A 250 0.04 6.82 4.29
CA GLY A 250 -1.00 6.67 3.26
C GLY A 250 -1.59 5.25 3.24
N GLY A 251 -1.99 4.78 2.07
CA GLY A 251 -2.63 3.47 1.90
C GLY A 251 -1.76 2.27 2.30
N MET A 252 -0.43 2.41 2.37
CA MET A 252 0.44 1.32 2.86
C MET A 252 0.20 1.02 4.36
N THR A 253 -0.35 1.98 5.11
CA THR A 253 -0.80 1.77 6.49
C THR A 253 -1.86 0.68 6.57
N ASP A 254 -2.86 0.76 5.69
CA ASP A 254 -3.95 -0.21 5.61
C ASP A 254 -3.44 -1.57 5.11
N VAL A 255 -2.57 -1.57 4.10
CA VAL A 255 -1.93 -2.79 3.59
C VAL A 255 -1.19 -3.54 4.70
N VAL A 256 -0.40 -2.84 5.53
CA VAL A 256 0.26 -3.49 6.66
C VAL A 256 -0.75 -3.91 7.72
N GLN A 257 -1.74 -3.08 8.03
CA GLN A 257 -2.73 -3.35 9.07
C GLN A 257 -3.58 -4.60 8.77
N HIS A 258 -4.02 -4.73 7.52
CA HIS A 258 -5.02 -5.70 7.10
C HIS A 258 -4.46 -6.86 6.28
N SER A 259 -3.27 -6.72 5.67
CA SER A 259 -2.66 -7.73 4.81
C SER A 259 -1.29 -8.20 5.32
N THR A 260 -0.21 -7.45 5.06
CA THR A 260 1.15 -8.01 5.05
C THR A 260 1.64 -8.46 6.43
N GLN A 261 1.17 -7.86 7.53
CA GLN A 261 1.53 -8.33 8.87
C GLN A 261 0.99 -9.73 9.21
N HIS A 262 0.01 -10.21 8.43
CA HIS A 262 -0.61 -11.54 8.60
C HIS A 262 -0.03 -12.59 7.64
N MET A 263 0.88 -12.19 6.75
CA MET A 263 1.61 -13.11 5.88
C MET A 263 2.64 -13.92 6.68
N SER A 264 3.01 -15.09 6.16
CA SER A 264 4.10 -15.87 6.76
C SER A 264 5.44 -15.17 6.56
N ASP A 265 6.40 -15.44 7.46
CA ASP A 265 7.76 -14.90 7.32
C ASP A 265 8.43 -15.35 6.01
N ASP A 266 8.13 -16.57 5.54
CA ASP A 266 8.62 -17.09 4.26
C ASP A 266 8.08 -16.29 3.06
N ASP A 267 6.78 -15.93 3.07
CA ASP A 267 6.17 -15.15 2.00
C ASP A 267 6.66 -13.69 2.01
N LEU A 268 6.87 -13.11 3.19
CA LEU A 268 7.49 -11.78 3.31
C LEU A 268 8.94 -11.79 2.80
N ALA A 269 9.71 -12.83 3.14
CA ALA A 269 11.07 -13.01 2.63
C ALA A 269 11.11 -13.27 1.12
N ALA A 270 10.14 -14.02 0.58
CA ALA A 270 9.98 -14.24 -0.85
C ALA A 270 9.72 -12.92 -1.60
N ILE A 271 8.81 -12.07 -1.09
CA ILE A 271 8.57 -10.72 -1.61
C ILE A 271 9.87 -9.92 -1.61
N ALA A 272 10.59 -9.88 -0.49
CA ALA A 272 11.85 -9.16 -0.38
C ALA A 272 12.88 -9.63 -1.42
N LYS A 273 13.08 -10.95 -1.57
CA LYS A 273 13.98 -11.54 -2.56
C LYS A 273 13.63 -11.14 -3.99
N TYR A 274 12.35 -11.24 -4.37
CA TYR A 274 11.91 -10.85 -5.70
C TYR A 274 12.12 -9.35 -5.95
N LEU A 275 11.76 -8.47 -5.01
CA LEU A 275 11.99 -7.02 -5.13
C LEU A 275 13.49 -6.70 -5.30
N LYS A 276 14.39 -7.45 -4.65
CA LYS A 276 15.84 -7.28 -4.85
C LYS A 276 16.36 -7.72 -6.23
N THR A 277 15.59 -8.48 -7.01
CA THR A 277 15.94 -8.79 -8.42
C THR A 277 15.66 -7.65 -9.39
N LEU A 278 14.87 -6.66 -8.98
CA LEU A 278 14.40 -5.57 -9.82
C LEU A 278 15.52 -4.53 -10.06
N LYS A 279 16.00 -4.46 -11.31
CA LYS A 279 17.04 -3.50 -11.74
C LYS A 279 16.66 -2.02 -11.46
N PRO A 280 17.60 -1.13 -11.10
CA PRO A 280 17.26 0.29 -10.94
C PRO A 280 16.70 0.90 -12.23
N VAL A 281 15.85 1.93 -12.10
CA VAL A 281 15.41 2.77 -13.22
C VAL A 281 16.57 3.64 -13.70
N ASP A 282 17.33 4.22 -12.76
CA ASP A 282 18.58 4.93 -13.03
C ASP A 282 19.78 4.12 -12.49
N PRO A 283 20.41 3.26 -13.32
CA PRO A 283 21.58 2.49 -12.90
C PRO A 283 22.83 3.34 -12.62
N ASN A 284 22.84 4.61 -13.04
CA ASN A 284 23.98 5.52 -12.87
C ASN A 284 23.82 6.45 -11.66
N ALA A 285 22.69 6.37 -10.96
CA ALA A 285 22.45 7.13 -9.74
C ALA A 285 23.54 6.79 -8.70
N LYS A 286 24.11 7.83 -8.09
CA LYS A 286 25.12 7.68 -7.03
C LYS A 286 24.45 7.59 -5.68
N ALA A 287 24.92 6.67 -4.84
CA ALA A 287 24.49 6.58 -3.46
C ALA A 287 24.74 7.93 -2.73
N LEU A 288 23.74 8.37 -1.98
CA LEU A 288 23.85 9.57 -1.16
C LEU A 288 24.72 9.28 0.08
N ALA A 289 25.43 10.30 0.54
CA ALA A 289 26.31 10.21 1.70
C ALA A 289 25.92 11.26 2.74
N TYR A 290 25.96 10.88 4.02
CA TYR A 290 25.59 11.76 5.11
C TYR A 290 26.54 12.95 5.22
N ASP A 291 25.97 14.13 5.44
CA ASP A 291 26.69 15.37 5.70
C ASP A 291 26.17 16.01 7.01
N ASP A 292 27.05 16.30 7.96
CA ASP A 292 26.66 16.85 9.26
C ASP A 292 26.61 18.38 9.30
N THR A 293 26.85 19.06 8.17
CA THR A 293 26.88 20.53 8.06
C THR A 293 25.61 21.18 8.60
N ALA A 294 24.42 20.74 8.15
CA ALA A 294 23.14 21.27 8.63
C ALA A 294 22.97 21.03 10.14
N ALA A 295 23.34 19.85 10.64
CA ALA A 295 23.23 19.53 12.06
C ALA A 295 24.11 20.42 12.94
N LYS A 296 25.34 20.74 12.47
CA LYS A 296 26.23 21.70 13.14
C LYS A 296 25.64 23.10 13.13
N ALA A 297 25.16 23.57 11.98
CA ALA A 297 24.58 24.89 11.81
C ALA A 297 23.35 25.12 12.71
N LEU A 298 22.47 24.12 12.82
CA LEU A 298 21.31 24.15 13.72
C LEU A 298 21.72 24.25 15.21
N ARG A 299 22.75 23.52 15.65
CA ARG A 299 23.18 23.51 17.06
C ARG A 299 23.85 24.80 17.49
N VAL A 300 24.66 25.41 16.62
CA VAL A 300 25.32 26.69 16.91
C VAL A 300 24.43 27.89 16.55
N GLY A 301 23.25 27.63 15.96
CA GLY A 301 22.28 28.64 15.56
C GLY A 301 22.77 29.55 14.43
N SER A 302 23.66 29.08 13.55
CA SER A 302 24.19 29.90 12.44
C SER A 302 23.26 29.94 11.22
N ASP A 303 22.40 28.93 11.05
CA ASP A 303 21.34 28.96 10.03
C ASP A 303 20.11 29.68 10.59
N LYS A 304 19.75 30.80 9.98
CA LYS A 304 18.59 31.65 10.34
C LYS A 304 17.52 31.64 9.26
N SER A 305 17.60 30.73 8.29
CA SER A 305 16.55 30.57 7.28
C SER A 305 15.22 30.18 7.93
N ASN A 306 14.12 30.57 7.31
CA ASN A 306 12.78 30.21 7.81
C ASN A 306 12.59 28.70 7.93
N GLY A 307 13.11 27.93 6.97
CA GLY A 307 13.03 26.46 6.97
C GLY A 307 13.79 25.83 8.15
N ALA A 308 14.99 26.32 8.46
CA ALA A 308 15.79 25.83 9.59
C ALA A 308 15.13 26.14 10.94
N LEU A 309 14.62 27.37 11.11
CA LEU A 309 13.92 27.78 12.34
C LEU A 309 12.61 27.00 12.50
N THR A 310 11.82 26.88 11.44
CA THR A 310 10.58 26.08 11.44
C THR A 310 10.87 24.62 11.79
N PHE A 311 11.95 24.03 11.27
CA PHE A 311 12.36 22.66 11.60
C PHE A 311 12.71 22.52 13.09
N LEU A 312 13.48 23.46 13.65
CA LEU A 312 13.84 23.43 15.07
C LEU A 312 12.61 23.52 15.98
N ASP A 313 11.70 24.43 15.66
CA ASP A 313 10.53 24.72 16.50
C ASP A 313 9.47 23.62 16.45
N ASN A 314 9.38 22.86 15.35
CA ASN A 314 8.25 21.96 15.11
C ASN A 314 8.65 20.50 14.88
N CYS A 315 9.86 20.21 14.40
CA CYS A 315 10.22 18.88 13.89
C CYS A 315 11.39 18.24 14.64
N ALA A 316 12.35 19.05 15.10
CA ALA A 316 13.63 18.57 15.62
C ALA A 316 13.50 17.75 16.91
N ALA A 317 12.44 17.91 17.70
CA ALA A 317 12.21 17.10 18.90
C ALA A 317 12.12 15.59 18.57
N CYS A 318 11.49 15.25 17.45
CA CYS A 318 11.30 13.86 17.01
C CYS A 318 12.34 13.43 15.97
N HIS A 319 12.60 14.27 14.96
CA HIS A 319 13.52 13.92 13.87
C HIS A 319 15.00 14.24 14.14
N ARG A 320 15.27 14.95 15.25
CA ARG A 320 16.59 15.42 15.70
C ARG A 320 17.22 16.42 14.76
N SER A 321 18.11 17.27 15.28
CA SER A 321 18.91 18.19 14.44
C SER A 321 19.84 17.46 13.46
N THR A 322 20.08 16.17 13.67
CA THR A 322 20.85 15.31 12.75
C THR A 322 20.02 14.74 11.61
N GLY A 323 18.69 14.90 11.63
CA GLY A 323 17.77 14.28 10.67
C GLY A 323 17.68 12.75 10.78
N LYS A 324 18.33 12.13 11.78
CA LYS A 324 18.40 10.67 11.92
C LYS A 324 17.17 10.07 12.61
N GLY A 325 16.37 10.91 13.29
CA GLY A 325 15.27 10.43 14.12
C GLY A 325 15.73 9.40 15.18
N TYR A 326 14.80 8.54 15.55
CA TYR A 326 15.00 7.43 16.46
C TYR A 326 14.55 6.15 15.77
N THR A 327 15.47 5.19 15.63
CA THR A 327 15.25 3.92 14.92
C THR A 327 13.92 3.27 15.31
N GLN A 328 13.15 2.86 14.30
CA GLN A 328 11.84 2.19 14.47
C GLN A 328 10.76 3.01 15.21
N THR A 329 11.02 4.27 15.54
CA THR A 329 10.09 5.15 16.29
C THR A 329 9.77 6.41 15.51
N PHE A 330 10.79 7.20 15.17
CA PHE A 330 10.66 8.40 14.36
C PHE A 330 11.56 8.25 13.14
N PRO A 331 11.01 8.14 11.93
CA PRO A 331 11.77 7.76 10.75
C PRO A 331 12.88 8.77 10.46
N THR A 332 13.98 8.26 9.88
CA THR A 332 15.08 9.10 9.42
C THR A 332 14.61 9.98 8.26
N LEU A 333 15.01 11.25 8.30
CA LEU A 333 14.89 12.20 7.20
C LEU A 333 16.20 12.29 6.40
N ALA A 334 17.33 12.07 7.06
CA ALA A 334 18.64 12.04 6.42
C ALA A 334 18.74 10.83 5.48
N LEU A 335 19.14 11.10 4.23
CA LEU A 335 19.29 10.11 3.15
C LEU A 335 18.02 9.30 2.85
N SER A 336 16.87 9.73 3.36
CA SER A 336 15.61 9.02 3.19
C SER A 336 15.21 9.04 1.72
N SER A 337 14.89 7.89 1.17
CA SER A 337 14.35 7.76 -0.18
C SER A 337 13.05 8.52 -0.39
N THR A 338 12.23 8.65 0.66
CA THR A 338 10.98 9.42 0.61
C THR A 338 11.30 10.91 0.53
N VAL A 339 12.32 11.35 1.25
CA VAL A 339 12.81 12.75 1.19
C VAL A 339 13.45 13.06 -0.16
N ASN A 340 14.18 12.09 -0.74
CA ASN A 340 14.93 12.27 -1.99
C ASN A 340 14.14 11.95 -3.26
N SER A 341 12.86 11.58 -3.13
CA SER A 341 11.96 11.45 -4.28
C SER A 341 11.77 12.80 -4.98
N VAL A 342 11.71 12.78 -6.32
CA VAL A 342 11.56 14.00 -7.14
C VAL A 342 10.25 14.74 -6.79
N ASP A 343 9.15 14.00 -6.68
CA ASP A 343 7.84 14.54 -6.32
C ASP A 343 7.71 14.67 -4.79
N PRO A 344 7.54 15.90 -4.24
CA PRO A 344 7.42 16.13 -2.80
C PRO A 344 6.01 15.89 -2.24
N THR A 345 5.04 15.46 -3.04
CA THR A 345 3.61 15.37 -2.66
C THR A 345 3.39 14.62 -1.34
N SER A 346 4.01 13.45 -1.13
CA SER A 346 3.87 12.72 0.14
C SER A 346 4.40 13.51 1.35
N LEU A 347 5.53 14.20 1.21
CA LEU A 347 6.11 14.98 2.32
C LEU A 347 5.20 16.15 2.68
N ILE A 348 4.67 16.85 1.67
CA ILE A 348 3.72 17.94 1.86
C ILE A 348 2.47 17.43 2.56
N HIS A 349 1.90 16.32 2.10
CA HIS A 349 0.73 15.70 2.72
C HIS A 349 1.00 15.37 4.20
N ILE A 350 2.10 14.68 4.50
CA ILE A 350 2.47 14.30 5.88
C ILE A 350 2.63 15.53 6.77
N VAL A 351 3.25 16.62 6.31
CA VAL A 351 3.38 17.84 7.12
C VAL A 351 2.02 18.50 7.34
N LEU A 352 1.14 18.54 6.34
CA LEU A 352 -0.16 19.19 6.47
C LEU A 352 -1.12 18.39 7.36
N ARG A 353 -1.27 17.08 7.11
CA ARG A 353 -2.31 16.24 7.75
C ARG A 353 -1.79 15.34 8.86
N GLY A 354 -0.48 15.26 9.03
CA GLY A 354 0.16 14.29 9.90
C GLY A 354 0.25 12.91 9.25
N ALA A 355 0.74 11.95 10.01
CA ALA A 355 0.79 10.55 9.63
C ALA A 355 0.76 9.67 10.88
N GLU A 356 0.15 8.50 10.78
CA GLU A 356 0.07 7.55 11.88
C GLU A 356 0.62 6.19 11.46
N MET A 357 1.43 5.59 12.33
CA MET A 357 1.89 4.21 12.13
C MET A 357 0.87 3.24 12.71
N PRO A 358 0.55 2.14 12.01
CA PRO A 358 -0.43 1.18 12.48
C PRO A 358 0.14 0.40 13.68
N SER A 359 -0.76 0.00 14.57
CA SER A 359 -0.45 -1.00 15.60
C SER A 359 -0.45 -2.38 14.94
N THR A 360 0.69 -3.08 15.02
CA THR A 360 0.84 -4.43 14.46
C THR A 360 1.20 -5.42 15.56
N LYS A 361 1.10 -6.73 15.27
CA LYS A 361 1.53 -7.78 16.22
C LYS A 361 3.01 -7.66 16.62
N SER A 362 3.87 -7.20 15.70
CA SER A 362 5.31 -7.09 15.88
C SER A 362 5.76 -5.71 16.38
N ALA A 363 4.93 -4.68 16.20
CA ALA A 363 5.13 -3.33 16.71
C ALA A 363 3.78 -2.76 17.23
N PRO A 364 3.37 -3.09 18.47
CA PRO A 364 2.06 -2.73 19.00
C PRO A 364 1.94 -1.25 19.37
N THR A 365 3.06 -0.56 19.57
CA THR A 365 3.03 0.87 19.90
C THR A 365 2.63 1.69 18.70
N HIS A 366 1.50 2.40 18.83
CA HIS A 366 1.05 3.42 17.88
C HIS A 366 1.84 4.72 18.09
N TYR A 367 2.32 5.31 16.99
CA TYR A 367 2.93 6.64 17.01
C TYR A 367 2.29 7.47 15.90
N ALA A 368 2.12 8.76 16.19
CA ALA A 368 1.56 9.73 15.28
C ALA A 368 2.49 10.94 15.15
N MET A 369 2.63 11.44 13.93
CA MET A 369 3.13 12.78 13.65
C MET A 369 1.92 13.70 13.51
N PRO A 370 1.85 14.82 14.26
CA PRO A 370 0.74 15.76 14.13
C PRO A 370 0.74 16.43 12.76
N GLY A 371 -0.44 16.83 12.29
CA GLY A 371 -0.58 17.76 11.18
C GLY A 371 -0.26 19.19 11.60
N PHE A 372 0.23 19.98 10.65
CA PHE A 372 0.61 21.38 10.85
C PHE A 372 -0.14 22.34 9.92
N ASP A 373 -1.23 21.88 9.28
CA ASP A 373 -2.00 22.66 8.32
C ASP A 373 -2.59 23.95 8.90
N ASP A 374 -3.02 23.95 10.16
CA ASP A 374 -3.59 25.12 10.84
C ASP A 374 -2.55 26.15 11.32
N ARG A 375 -1.28 25.75 11.46
CA ARG A 375 -0.21 26.57 12.07
C ARG A 375 0.84 27.06 11.08
N LEU A 376 1.09 26.31 10.02
CA LEU A 376 2.11 26.63 9.01
C LEU A 376 1.45 27.11 7.71
N THR A 377 1.90 28.26 7.21
CA THR A 377 1.51 28.77 5.89
C THR A 377 2.07 27.89 4.78
N ASP A 378 1.59 28.08 3.55
CA ASP A 378 2.14 27.35 2.40
C ASP A 378 3.64 27.62 2.20
N GLN A 379 4.08 28.84 2.53
CA GLN A 379 5.48 29.22 2.47
C GLN A 379 6.31 28.54 3.57
N ASP A 380 5.81 28.47 4.81
CA ASP A 380 6.53 27.80 5.90
C ASP A 380 6.76 26.31 5.59
N VAL A 381 5.73 25.63 5.07
CA VAL A 381 5.81 24.23 4.67
C VAL A 381 6.80 24.05 3.52
N ALA A 382 6.77 24.95 2.52
CA ALA A 382 7.71 24.92 1.41
C ALA A 382 9.16 25.11 1.89
N ASP A 383 9.39 26.05 2.80
CA ASP A 383 10.71 26.36 3.33
C ASP A 383 11.27 25.22 4.19
N VAL A 384 10.47 24.66 5.11
CA VAL A 384 10.92 23.57 5.98
C VAL A 384 11.18 22.29 5.19
N LEU A 385 10.35 21.98 4.19
CA LEU A 385 10.59 20.82 3.32
C LEU A 385 11.79 21.04 2.40
N THR A 386 12.01 22.26 1.91
CA THR A 386 13.22 22.59 1.14
C THR A 386 14.48 22.43 2.00
N PHE A 387 14.45 22.89 3.25
CA PHE A 387 15.52 22.67 4.21
C PHE A 387 15.79 21.17 4.44
N VAL A 388 14.75 20.38 4.73
CA VAL A 388 14.87 18.92 4.94
C VAL A 388 15.44 18.22 3.71
N ARG A 389 15.00 18.61 2.50
CA ARG A 389 15.38 17.99 1.22
C ARG A 389 16.78 18.36 0.72
N SER A 390 17.41 19.37 1.33
CA SER A 390 18.78 19.80 1.05
C SER A 390 19.76 19.55 2.21
N SER A 391 19.26 19.07 3.35
CA SER A 391 20.05 18.81 4.55
C SER A 391 20.52 17.36 4.64
N TRP A 392 21.57 17.13 5.43
CA TRP A 392 22.04 15.79 5.83
C TRP A 392 22.48 14.87 4.69
N GLY A 393 22.91 15.44 3.56
CA GLY A 393 23.27 14.69 2.36
C GLY A 393 22.11 14.42 1.40
N ASN A 394 20.91 14.91 1.71
CA ASN A 394 19.78 14.90 0.79
C ASN A 394 20.05 15.81 -0.42
N LYS A 395 19.59 15.39 -1.60
CA LYS A 395 19.81 16.08 -2.88
C LYS A 395 18.52 16.12 -3.71
N ALA A 396 17.42 16.50 -3.08
CA ALA A 396 16.13 16.56 -3.75
C ALA A 396 15.79 18.00 -4.18
N PRO A 397 14.98 18.19 -5.25
CA PRO A 397 14.52 19.53 -5.65
C PRO A 397 13.77 20.26 -4.53
N ALA A 398 13.90 21.59 -4.50
CA ALA A 398 13.17 22.44 -3.56
C ALA A 398 11.64 22.31 -3.72
N VAL A 399 10.92 22.59 -2.63
CA VAL A 399 9.46 22.63 -2.61
C VAL A 399 8.99 24.07 -2.74
N THR A 400 7.96 24.29 -3.54
CA THR A 400 7.37 25.62 -3.76
C THR A 400 6.07 25.79 -2.98
N ALA A 401 5.74 27.01 -2.57
CA ALA A 401 4.46 27.31 -1.93
C ALA A 401 3.25 26.94 -2.83
N ALA A 402 3.40 27.03 -4.15
CA ALA A 402 2.37 26.61 -5.11
C ALA A 402 2.10 25.10 -5.06
N GLN A 403 3.15 24.27 -4.92
CA GLN A 403 2.98 22.83 -4.72
C GLN A 403 2.26 22.56 -3.39
N VAL A 404 2.60 23.30 -2.33
CA VAL A 404 1.93 23.16 -1.03
C VAL A 404 0.45 23.56 -1.11
N ALA A 405 0.14 24.71 -1.70
CA ALA A 405 -1.23 25.19 -1.89
C ALA A 405 -2.09 24.18 -2.66
N LYS A 406 -1.51 23.57 -3.70
CA LYS A 406 -2.17 22.50 -4.46
C LYS A 406 -2.50 21.31 -3.56
N VAL A 407 -1.50 20.74 -2.89
CA VAL A 407 -1.71 19.57 -2.02
C VAL A 407 -2.66 19.89 -0.88
N ARG A 408 -2.56 21.06 -0.24
CA ARG A 408 -3.47 21.53 0.82
C ARG A 408 -4.93 21.46 0.37
N LYS A 409 -5.22 21.94 -0.84
CA LYS A 409 -6.55 21.85 -1.44
C LYS A 409 -6.95 20.40 -1.70
N ASP A 410 -6.06 19.61 -2.29
CA ASP A 410 -6.36 18.23 -2.69
C ASP A 410 -6.65 17.31 -1.49
N VAL A 411 -6.05 17.60 -0.32
CA VAL A 411 -6.26 16.83 0.92
C VAL A 411 -7.28 17.47 1.87
N ALA A 412 -7.97 18.52 1.42
CA ALA A 412 -8.93 19.30 2.23
C ALA A 412 -8.39 19.70 3.62
N ALA A 413 -7.10 20.06 3.66
CA ALA A 413 -6.44 20.59 4.86
C ALA A 413 -7.02 21.96 5.26
N ALA A 414 -6.75 22.38 6.49
CA ALA A 414 -7.16 23.70 6.98
C ALA A 414 -6.66 24.82 6.02
N PRO A 415 -7.45 25.89 5.81
CA PRO A 415 -6.95 27.08 5.12
C PRO A 415 -5.67 27.58 5.78
N GLN A 416 -4.72 28.07 4.98
CA GLN A 416 -3.46 28.56 5.54
C GLN A 416 -3.71 29.71 6.53
N PRO A 417 -2.98 29.75 7.65
CA PRO A 417 -3.16 30.81 8.65
C PRO A 417 -2.76 32.18 8.09
N GLN A 418 -3.45 33.23 8.54
CA GLN A 418 -3.05 34.61 8.28
C GLN A 418 -2.02 35.02 9.32
N ARG A 419 -0.87 35.54 8.88
CA ARG A 419 0.22 36.02 9.74
C ARG A 419 0.43 37.51 9.58
#